data_AF-A0A1S8ZR53-F1
#
_entry.id   AF-A0A1S8ZR53-F1
#
_cell.length_a   1.000
_cell.length_b   1.000
_cell.length_c   1.000
_cell.angle_alpha   90.00
_cell.angle_beta   90.00
_cell.angle_gamma   90.00
#
_symmetry.space_group_name_H-M   'P 1'
#
loop_
_entity.id
_entity.type
_entity.pdbx_description
1 polymer ?
#
loop_
_entity_poly.entity_id
_entity_poly.type
_entity_poly.pdbx_seq_one_letter_code
_entity_poly.pdbx_strand_id
1 'polypeptide(L)'
;MKIMKKIIIIAVMFLGFTISANAQKKIEVTELPKPAQDFLKKHFSNREIDVVKKDAEHGEKGYEVKLKDGTEIEFWKDGSYREVDGGKKPIPTTFIPASVKDYVSKNHPNEKITHIDYGHKDLDVDLTNNIDLEFTKEGKILKDKKDK
;
A
#
# COMPACT_ATOMS: atom_id res chain seq x y z
N MET A 1 38.26 -45.30 -23.51
CA MET A 1 39.52 -45.78 -22.89
C MET A 1 40.21 -44.55 -22.31
N LYS A 2 40.58 -44.39 -21.04
CA LYS A 2 40.56 -45.17 -19.79
C LYS A 2 41.02 -44.13 -18.72
N ILE A 3 40.40 -44.15 -17.52
CA ILE A 3 41.09 -44.10 -16.19
C ILE A 3 41.87 -42.80 -15.87
N MET A 4 41.45 -41.86 -14.99
CA MET A 4 41.08 -41.86 -13.55
C MET A 4 42.14 -41.16 -12.67
N LYS A 5 41.62 -40.32 -11.75
CA LYS A 5 42.07 -40.05 -10.35
C LYS A 5 43.34 -39.21 -10.11
N LYS A 6 43.17 -38.09 -9.40
CA LYS A 6 43.54 -37.91 -7.97
C LYS A 6 42.96 -36.62 -7.37
N ILE A 7 42.65 -36.70 -6.08
CA ILE A 7 41.89 -35.80 -5.19
C ILE A 7 42.86 -34.96 -4.33
N ILE A 8 42.59 -33.66 -4.11
CA ILE A 8 42.95 -32.82 -2.91
C ILE A 8 41.99 -31.60 -2.92
N ILE A 9 40.91 -31.49 -2.12
CA ILE A 9 40.73 -31.09 -0.70
C ILE A 9 41.04 -29.60 -0.38
N ILE A 10 39.95 -28.85 -0.11
CA ILE A 10 39.73 -27.73 0.85
C ILE A 10 40.32 -26.33 0.57
N ALA A 11 39.43 -25.35 0.40
CA ALA A 11 39.31 -24.19 1.29
C ALA A 11 37.93 -23.53 1.12
N VAL A 12 37.10 -23.73 2.14
CA VAL A 12 35.83 -23.04 2.34
C VAL A 12 36.13 -21.56 2.58
N MET A 13 35.70 -20.70 1.67
CA MET A 13 35.55 -19.28 1.97
C MET A 13 34.05 -18.98 1.88
N PHE A 14 33.35 -19.24 2.98
CA PHE A 14 32.04 -18.66 3.23
C PHE A 14 32.25 -17.14 3.26
N LEU A 15 32.02 -16.46 2.13
CA LEU A 15 31.66 -15.06 2.19
C LEU A 15 30.31 -15.05 2.93
N GLY A 16 30.37 -14.69 4.21
CA GLY A 16 29.18 -14.40 4.99
C GLY A 16 28.45 -13.27 4.29
N PHE A 17 27.42 -13.62 3.52
CA PHE A 17 26.43 -12.68 3.09
C PHE A 17 25.71 -12.26 4.38
N THR A 18 26.10 -11.12 4.96
CA THR A 18 25.28 -10.49 5.98
C THR A 18 24.03 -10.04 5.25
N ILE A 19 23.01 -10.87 5.28
CA ILE A 19 21.65 -10.43 4.95
C ILE A 19 21.33 -9.44 6.06
N SER A 20 21.53 -8.15 5.78
CA SER A 20 20.98 -7.09 6.60
C SER A 20 19.47 -7.22 6.48
N ALA A 21 18.87 -8.07 7.30
CA ALA A 21 17.44 -8.09 7.49
C ALA A 21 17.10 -6.75 8.16
N ASN A 22 16.88 -5.72 7.34
CA ASN A 22 16.16 -4.53 7.77
C ASN A 22 14.76 -5.00 8.13
N ALA A 23 14.61 -5.56 9.33
CA ALA A 23 13.32 -5.83 9.91
C ALA A 23 12.65 -4.47 10.08
N GLN A 24 11.76 -4.09 9.15
CA GLN A 24 10.93 -2.92 9.33
C GLN A 24 10.28 -3.03 10.72
N LYS A 25 10.50 -2.00 11.55
CA LYS A 25 10.16 -2.05 12.97
C LYS A 25 8.64 -2.04 13.10
N LYS A 26 8.07 -3.19 13.49
CA LYS A 26 6.67 -3.29 13.92
C LYS A 26 6.46 -2.39 15.15
N ILE A 27 5.30 -1.75 15.20
CA ILE A 27 4.87 -0.85 16.28
C ILE A 27 3.43 -1.18 16.67
N GLU A 28 2.95 -0.63 17.78
CA GLU A 28 1.55 -0.71 18.17
C GLU A 28 0.70 0.41 17.53
N VAL A 29 -0.61 0.19 17.38
CA VAL A 29 -1.55 1.22 16.87
C VAL A 29 -1.49 2.50 17.71
N THR A 30 -1.26 2.38 19.02
CA THR A 30 -1.13 3.51 19.94
C THR A 30 0.11 4.37 19.69
N GLU A 31 1.09 3.86 18.93
CA GLU A 31 2.28 4.61 18.53
C GLU A 31 2.09 5.40 17.22
N LEU A 32 0.96 5.22 16.52
CA LEU A 32 0.60 6.04 15.37
C LEU A 32 0.25 7.47 15.80
N PRO A 33 0.43 8.48 14.93
CA PRO A 33 -0.10 9.81 15.18
C PRO A 33 -1.61 9.78 15.38
N LYS A 34 -2.14 10.69 16.20
CA LYS A 34 -3.57 10.75 16.54
C LYS A 34 -4.50 10.78 15.32
N PRO A 35 -4.21 11.53 14.23
CA PRO A 35 -5.05 11.50 13.03
C PRO A 35 -5.18 10.11 12.39
N ALA A 36 -4.10 9.33 12.35
CA ALA A 36 -4.11 7.96 11.82
C ALA A 36 -4.95 7.02 12.70
N GLN A 37 -4.79 7.11 14.02
CA GLN A 37 -5.61 6.33 14.96
C GLN A 37 -7.11 6.63 14.78
N ASP A 38 -7.47 7.91 14.64
CA ASP A 38 -8.85 8.34 14.45
C ASP A 38 -9.41 7.90 13.09
N PHE A 39 -8.59 7.94 12.04
CA PHE A 39 -8.93 7.43 10.72
C PHE A 39 -9.26 5.94 10.75
N LEU A 40 -8.37 5.12 11.33
CA LEU A 40 -8.58 3.67 11.48
C LEU A 40 -9.87 3.38 12.28
N LYS A 41 -10.06 4.07 13.40
CA LYS A 41 -11.25 3.90 14.24
C LYS A 41 -12.54 4.26 13.48
N LYS A 42 -12.51 5.33 12.68
CA LYS A 42 -13.70 5.83 11.97
C LYS A 42 -14.06 4.97 10.75
N HIS A 43 -13.07 4.53 9.99
CA HIS A 43 -13.28 3.94 8.67
C HIS A 43 -13.04 2.42 8.60
N PHE A 44 -12.31 1.87 9.58
CA PHE A 44 -11.85 0.47 9.59
C PHE A 44 -12.09 -0.23 10.95
N SER A 45 -12.97 0.27 11.81
CA SER A 45 -13.20 -0.30 13.15
C SER A 45 -13.74 -1.74 13.16
N ASN A 46 -14.31 -2.21 12.06
CA ASN A 46 -14.78 -3.57 11.89
C ASN A 46 -13.75 -4.49 11.21
N ARG A 47 -12.51 -4.03 11.01
CA ARG A 47 -11.43 -4.79 10.39
C ARG A 47 -10.34 -5.10 11.42
N GLU A 48 -9.81 -6.32 11.35
CA GLU A 48 -8.71 -6.73 12.21
C GLU A 48 -7.37 -6.29 11.60
N ILE A 49 -6.54 -5.64 12.41
CA ILE A 49 -5.18 -5.24 12.05
C ILE A 49 -4.26 -6.46 12.19
N ASP A 50 -3.42 -6.68 11.18
CA ASP A 50 -2.38 -7.72 11.16
C ASP A 50 -1.01 -7.12 11.53
N VAL A 51 -0.63 -6.02 10.87
CA VAL A 51 0.67 -5.38 11.05
C VAL A 51 0.52 -3.87 11.11
N VAL A 52 1.26 -3.23 12.03
CA VAL A 52 1.56 -1.81 11.98
C VAL A 52 3.07 -1.64 12.02
N LYS A 53 3.61 -0.81 11.15
CA LYS A 53 5.07 -0.54 11.11
C LYS A 53 5.34 0.88 10.65
N LYS A 54 6.56 1.34 10.92
CA LYS A 54 7.08 2.57 10.30
C LYS A 54 7.52 2.23 8.89
N ASP A 55 7.04 3.01 7.91
CA ASP A 55 7.52 2.89 6.54
C ASP A 55 8.78 3.76 6.34
N ALA A 56 9.77 3.18 5.69
CA ALA A 56 11.07 3.79 5.41
C ALA A 56 11.37 3.89 3.91
N GLU A 57 10.50 3.37 3.02
CA GLU A 57 10.86 3.18 1.60
C GLU A 57 10.83 4.46 0.76
N HIS A 58 10.11 5.53 1.16
CA HIS A 58 9.89 6.70 0.30
C HIS A 58 10.33 8.06 0.86
N GLY A 59 11.36 8.09 1.72
CA GLY A 59 12.03 9.34 2.15
C GLY A 59 11.22 10.23 3.10
N GLU A 60 9.89 10.15 3.08
CA GLU A 60 9.01 10.63 4.13
C GLU A 60 8.71 9.48 5.09
N LYS A 61 9.12 9.62 6.35
CA LYS A 61 8.93 8.60 7.40
C LYS A 61 7.45 8.47 7.75
N GLY A 62 6.70 7.70 6.96
CA GLY A 62 5.30 7.42 7.14
C GLY A 62 5.03 6.20 8.03
N TYR A 63 3.80 5.73 7.98
CA TYR A 63 3.34 4.54 8.68
C TYR A 63 2.52 3.69 7.74
N GLU A 64 2.64 2.38 7.89
CA GLU A 64 1.87 1.41 7.12
C GLU A 64 1.10 0.51 8.09
N VAL A 65 -0.16 0.27 7.75
CA VAL A 65 -1.07 -0.65 8.46
C VAL A 65 -1.58 -1.68 7.46
N LYS A 66 -1.31 -2.97 7.72
CA LYS A 66 -1.93 -4.07 6.99
C LYS A 66 -3.05 -4.69 7.82
N LEU A 67 -4.20 -4.87 7.19
CA LEU A 67 -5.35 -5.57 7.75
C LEU A 67 -5.32 -7.05 7.36
N LYS A 68 -5.98 -7.90 8.16
CA LYS A 68 -6.02 -9.35 7.90
C LYS A 68 -6.71 -9.76 6.60
N ASP A 69 -7.56 -8.92 6.04
CA ASP A 69 -8.19 -9.17 4.73
C ASP A 69 -7.30 -8.79 3.54
N GLY A 70 -6.10 -8.27 3.82
CA GLY A 70 -5.10 -7.84 2.86
C GLY A 70 -5.17 -6.36 2.50
N THR A 71 -6.08 -5.57 3.08
CA THR A 71 -6.09 -4.11 2.85
C THR A 71 -4.87 -3.46 3.48
N GLU A 72 -4.19 -2.61 2.72
CA GLU A 72 -3.04 -1.83 3.12
C GLU A 72 -3.43 -0.36 3.23
N ILE A 73 -3.01 0.30 4.31
CA ILE A 73 -3.29 1.72 4.57
C ILE A 73 -1.98 2.39 4.91
N GLU A 74 -1.63 3.40 4.13
CA GLU A 74 -0.45 4.21 4.40
C GLU A 74 -0.83 5.59 4.93
N PHE A 75 0.00 6.10 5.82
CA PHE A 75 -0.12 7.42 6.39
C PHE A 75 1.18 8.19 6.20
N TRP A 76 1.02 9.49 5.94
CA TRP A 76 2.11 10.44 6.04
C TRP A 76 2.61 10.52 7.49
N LYS A 77 3.78 11.15 7.68
CA LYS A 77 4.41 11.29 9.00
C LYS A 77 3.52 11.98 10.05
N ASP A 78 2.65 12.89 9.60
CA ASP A 78 1.70 13.60 10.47
C ASP A 78 0.44 12.79 10.82
N GLY A 79 0.26 11.61 10.20
CA GLY A 79 -0.87 10.72 10.36
C GLY A 79 -2.05 10.99 9.44
N SER A 80 -1.96 11.97 8.53
CA SER A 80 -2.92 12.05 7.43
C SER A 80 -2.80 10.82 6.54
N TYR A 81 -3.92 10.25 6.11
CA TYR A 81 -3.87 9.09 5.23
C TYR A 81 -3.29 9.51 3.87
N ARG A 82 -2.48 8.63 3.31
CA ARG A 82 -1.90 8.76 1.98
C ARG A 82 -2.62 7.84 1.03
N GLU A 83 -2.67 6.56 1.38
CA GLU A 83 -3.07 5.50 0.46
C GLU A 83 -3.96 4.48 1.18
N VAL A 84 -4.94 3.93 0.45
CA VAL A 84 -5.67 2.73 0.84
C VAL A 84 -5.74 1.79 -0.36
N ASP A 85 -5.09 0.64 -0.26
CA ASP A 85 -5.08 -0.42 -1.27
C ASP A 85 -5.84 -1.66 -0.79
N GLY A 86 -6.90 -2.04 -1.49
CA GLY A 86 -7.65 -3.27 -1.24
C GLY A 86 -7.08 -4.52 -1.92
N GLY A 87 -5.97 -4.42 -2.65
CA GLY A 87 -5.41 -5.51 -3.43
C GLY A 87 -6.39 -6.02 -4.48
N LYS A 88 -6.99 -5.10 -5.26
CA LYS A 88 -8.09 -5.33 -6.22
C LYS A 88 -9.45 -5.67 -5.61
N LYS A 89 -9.58 -5.72 -4.28
CA LYS A 89 -10.89 -5.86 -3.61
C LYS A 89 -11.47 -4.47 -3.30
N PRO A 90 -12.81 -4.32 -3.31
CA PRO A 90 -13.43 -3.04 -2.97
C PRO A 90 -13.09 -2.58 -1.55
N ILE A 91 -12.80 -1.29 -1.40
CA ILE A 91 -12.48 -0.64 -0.12
C ILE A 91 -13.66 0.17 0.44
N PRO A 92 -13.70 0.49 1.75
CA PRO A 92 -14.63 1.48 2.28
C PRO A 92 -14.43 2.83 1.59
N THR A 93 -15.51 3.52 1.21
CA THR A 93 -15.43 4.79 0.43
C THR A 93 -15.83 6.02 1.24
N THR A 94 -16.06 5.89 2.54
CA THR A 94 -16.59 6.96 3.39
C THR A 94 -15.62 8.13 3.59
N PHE A 95 -14.31 7.90 3.40
CA PHE A 95 -13.26 8.93 3.46
C PHE A 95 -12.93 9.54 2.09
N ILE A 96 -13.42 8.96 0.99
CA ILE A 96 -13.12 9.41 -0.37
C ILE A 96 -13.90 10.70 -0.69
N PRO A 97 -13.29 11.69 -1.36
CA PRO A 97 -13.97 12.92 -1.79
C PRO A 97 -15.27 12.65 -2.56
N ALA A 98 -16.28 13.49 -2.34
CA ALA A 98 -17.57 13.35 -3.02
C ALA A 98 -17.41 13.44 -4.55
N SER A 99 -16.61 14.39 -5.04
CA SER A 99 -16.34 14.57 -6.48
C SER A 99 -15.82 13.30 -7.17
N VAL A 100 -14.93 12.55 -6.52
CA VAL A 100 -14.41 11.27 -7.02
C VAL A 100 -15.52 10.21 -7.05
N LYS A 101 -16.27 10.04 -5.95
CA LYS A 101 -17.37 9.07 -5.87
C LYS A 101 -18.48 9.36 -6.89
N ASP A 102 -18.81 10.63 -7.07
CA ASP A 102 -19.80 11.09 -8.04
C ASP A 102 -19.33 10.81 -9.46
N TYR A 103 -18.04 11.05 -9.76
CA TYR A 103 -17.47 10.71 -11.06
C TYR A 103 -17.52 9.20 -11.33
N VAL A 104 -17.09 8.37 -10.37
CA VAL A 104 -17.11 6.90 -10.53
C VAL A 104 -18.53 6.40 -10.71
N SER A 105 -19.48 6.82 -9.88
CA SER A 105 -20.88 6.38 -10.00
C SER A 105 -21.53 6.77 -11.33
N LYS A 106 -21.17 7.94 -11.88
CA LYS A 106 -21.70 8.45 -13.15
C LYS A 106 -21.10 7.76 -14.37
N ASN A 107 -19.78 7.56 -14.39
CA ASN A 107 -19.06 7.11 -15.58
C ASN A 107 -18.76 5.60 -15.57
N HIS A 108 -18.65 5.00 -14.38
CA HIS A 108 -18.33 3.59 -14.14
C HIS A 108 -19.33 2.95 -13.15
N PRO A 109 -20.64 2.97 -13.43
CA PRO A 109 -21.69 2.59 -12.45
C PRO A 109 -21.60 1.14 -11.96
N ASN A 110 -20.98 0.26 -12.74
CA ASN A 110 -20.81 -1.16 -12.42
C ASN A 110 -19.53 -1.45 -11.63
N GLU A 111 -18.61 -0.50 -11.56
CA GLU A 111 -17.30 -0.69 -10.97
C GLU A 111 -17.25 -0.15 -9.53
N LYS A 112 -16.30 -0.66 -8.76
CA LYS A 112 -16.07 -0.28 -7.35
C LYS A 112 -14.64 0.19 -7.17
N ILE A 113 -14.44 1.17 -6.30
CA ILE A 113 -13.11 1.65 -5.96
C ILE A 113 -12.36 0.57 -5.17
N THR A 114 -11.17 0.23 -5.62
CA THR A 114 -10.29 -0.77 -5.00
C THR A 114 -9.02 -0.15 -4.42
N HIS A 115 -8.64 1.03 -4.92
CA HIS A 115 -7.43 1.74 -4.50
C HIS A 115 -7.65 3.26 -4.54
N ILE A 116 -6.97 3.98 -3.67
CA ILE A 116 -6.85 5.44 -3.72
C ILE A 116 -5.50 5.86 -3.13
N ASP A 117 -4.68 6.60 -3.88
CA ASP A 117 -3.40 7.16 -3.43
C ASP A 117 -3.38 8.68 -3.65
N TYR A 118 -3.19 9.43 -2.57
CA TYR A 118 -2.81 10.84 -2.62
C TYR A 118 -1.32 10.96 -2.93
N GLY A 119 -0.98 10.67 -4.18
CA GLY A 119 0.36 10.84 -4.72
C GLY A 119 0.87 12.28 -4.58
N HIS A 120 2.15 12.49 -4.91
CA HIS A 120 2.75 13.81 -4.80
C HIS A 120 2.10 14.84 -5.76
N LYS A 121 1.63 14.41 -6.93
CA LYS A 121 1.11 15.29 -7.99
C LYS A 121 -0.41 15.25 -8.12
N ASP A 122 -0.96 14.07 -8.12
CA ASP A 122 -2.32 13.71 -8.47
C ASP A 122 -2.94 12.85 -7.35
N LEU A 123 -4.23 12.57 -7.53
CA LEU A 123 -4.98 11.59 -6.78
C LEU A 123 -5.29 10.43 -7.72
N ASP A 124 -4.66 9.29 -7.48
CA ASP A 124 -4.85 8.07 -8.26
C ASP A 124 -5.95 7.23 -7.63
N VAL A 125 -6.81 6.63 -8.48
CA VAL A 125 -7.95 5.83 -8.05
C VAL A 125 -8.12 4.67 -9.01
N ASP A 126 -7.87 3.45 -8.52
CA ASP A 126 -8.17 2.25 -9.28
C ASP A 126 -9.56 1.71 -8.93
N LEU A 127 -10.22 1.22 -9.97
CA LEU A 127 -11.48 0.52 -9.86
C LEU A 127 -11.30 -0.97 -10.15
N THR A 128 -12.35 -1.73 -9.85
CA THR A 128 -12.55 -3.05 -10.44
C THR A 128 -12.45 -2.99 -11.97
N ASN A 129 -12.14 -4.14 -12.59
CA ASN A 129 -11.98 -4.26 -14.05
C ASN A 129 -10.76 -3.49 -14.62
N ASN A 130 -9.74 -3.23 -13.78
CA ASN A 130 -8.47 -2.57 -14.13
C ASN A 130 -8.70 -1.22 -14.82
N ILE A 131 -9.54 -0.37 -14.22
CA ILE A 131 -9.75 1.00 -14.68
C ILE A 131 -9.01 1.91 -13.72
N ASP A 132 -8.14 2.74 -14.29
CA ASP A 132 -7.28 3.64 -13.55
C ASP A 132 -7.71 5.08 -13.86
N LEU A 133 -7.99 5.82 -12.80
CA LEU A 133 -8.42 7.21 -12.87
C LEU A 133 -7.39 8.09 -12.18
N GLU A 134 -7.04 9.20 -12.82
CA GLU A 134 -6.19 10.23 -12.23
C GLU A 134 -7.03 11.50 -12.05
N PHE A 135 -6.99 12.09 -10.86
CA PHE A 135 -7.66 13.34 -10.52
C PHE A 135 -6.66 14.38 -10.04
N THR A 136 -7.02 15.67 -10.11
CA THR A 136 -6.37 16.68 -9.25
C THR A 136 -6.70 16.38 -7.79
N LYS A 137 -5.93 16.93 -6.85
CA LYS A 137 -6.17 16.72 -5.40
C LYS A 137 -7.52 17.29 -4.93
N GLU A 138 -8.11 18.21 -5.69
CA GLU A 138 -9.47 18.75 -5.49
C GLU A 138 -10.57 17.84 -6.09
N GLY A 139 -10.19 16.76 -6.76
CA GLY A 139 -11.10 15.76 -7.34
C GLY A 139 -11.64 16.12 -8.72
N LYS A 140 -10.91 16.91 -9.51
CA LYS A 140 -11.23 17.11 -10.94
C LYS A 140 -10.54 16.03 -11.78
N ILE A 141 -11.27 15.34 -12.65
CA ILE A 141 -10.70 14.30 -13.52
C ILE A 141 -9.60 14.86 -14.43
N LEU A 142 -8.49 14.12 -14.52
CA LEU A 142 -7.37 14.35 -15.45
C LEU A 142 -7.32 13.25 -16.51
N LYS A 143 -7.52 11.99 -16.11
CA LYS A 143 -7.41 10.83 -16.98
C LYS A 143 -8.39 9.73 -16.54
N ASP A 144 -8.96 9.05 -17.53
CA ASP A 144 -9.81 7.89 -17.37
C ASP A 144 -9.33 6.84 -18.39
N LYS A 145 -8.68 5.77 -17.91
CA LYS A 145 -8.05 4.78 -18.76
C LYS A 145 -8.34 3.38 -18.24
N LYS A 146 -8.83 2.51 -19.14
CA LYS A 146 -8.83 1.07 -18.89
C LYS A 146 -7.48 0.48 -19.27
N ASP A 147 -6.82 -0.16 -18.32
CA ASP A 147 -5.62 -0.92 -18.58
C ASP A 147 -5.97 -2.22 -19.33
N LYS A 148 -5.24 -2.45 -20.42
CA LYS A 148 -5.47 -3.55 -21.37
C LYS A 148 -4.73 -4.81 -20.99
#